data_AF-A0A833HLY2-F1
#
_entry.id   AF-A0A833HLY2-F1
#
_cell.length_a   1.000
_cell.length_b   1.000
_cell.length_c   1.000
_cell.angle_alpha   90.00
_cell.angle_beta   90.00
_cell.angle_gamma   90.00
#
_symmetry.space_group_name_H-M   'P 1'
#
loop_
_entity.id
_entity.type
_entity.pdbx_description
1 polymer ?
#
loop_
_entity_poly.entity_id
_entity_poly.type
_entity_poly.pdbx_seq_one_letter_code
_entity_poly.pdbx_strand_id
1 'polypeptide(L)'
;MFENDDEYMKSLKKGDSYHFTYSFEYIAKNYGNDNYDIDTANMEVKVNWDESQMGYVISYSVPEMYKIDPSQGNGSETEFYESDVYWRLMSDLGSIGIGAEAIVI
;
A
#
# COMPACT_ATOMS: atom_id res chain seq x y z
N MET A 1 -12.31 25.57 -20.46
CA MET A 1 -12.22 24.34 -21.27
C MET A 1 -11.80 23.27 -20.26
N PHE A 2 -12.77 22.67 -19.57
CA PHE A 2 -12.55 21.78 -18.41
C PHE A 2 -13.35 20.48 -18.51
N GLU A 3 -14.32 20.39 -19.42
CA GLU A 3 -15.14 19.18 -19.60
C GLU A 3 -14.28 17.96 -19.96
N ASN A 4 -13.22 18.14 -20.75
CA ASN A 4 -12.42 17.03 -21.24
C ASN A 4 -11.52 16.41 -20.16
N ASP A 5 -10.99 17.22 -19.23
CA ASP A 5 -10.09 16.73 -18.18
C ASP A 5 -10.90 16.01 -17.09
N ASP A 6 -12.02 16.57 -16.67
CA ASP A 6 -12.91 15.93 -15.69
C ASP A 6 -13.56 14.65 -16.26
N GLU A 7 -13.97 14.66 -17.53
CA GLU A 7 -14.48 13.46 -18.21
C GLU A 7 -13.38 12.40 -18.37
N TYR A 8 -12.15 12.82 -18.70
CA TYR A 8 -11.01 11.92 -18.76
C TYR A 8 -10.74 11.27 -17.39
N MET A 9 -10.67 12.06 -16.31
CA MET A 9 -10.44 11.51 -14.97
C MET A 9 -11.56 10.56 -14.55
N LYS A 10 -12.83 10.88 -14.82
CA LYS A 10 -13.96 9.96 -14.58
C LYS A 10 -13.83 8.65 -15.36
N SER A 11 -13.27 8.70 -16.57
CA SER A 11 -13.08 7.50 -17.40
C SER A 11 -12.04 6.52 -16.83
N LEU A 12 -11.15 7.00 -15.96
CA LEU A 12 -10.15 6.17 -15.29
C LEU A 12 -10.75 5.30 -14.17
N LYS A 13 -11.91 5.68 -13.63
CA LYS A 13 -12.60 4.93 -12.60
C LYS A 13 -13.05 3.57 -13.14
N LYS A 14 -12.57 2.48 -12.52
CA LYS A 14 -12.99 1.09 -12.83
C LYS A 14 -13.92 0.47 -11.79
N GLY A 15 -13.93 1.03 -10.58
CA GLY A 15 -14.72 0.59 -9.43
C GLY A 15 -14.58 1.59 -8.29
N ASP A 16 -15.41 1.45 -7.25
CA ASP A 16 -15.41 2.41 -6.12
C ASP A 16 -14.32 2.10 -5.09
N SER A 17 -14.03 0.82 -4.84
CA SER A 17 -13.05 0.40 -3.84
C SER A 17 -12.42 -0.95 -4.14
N TYR A 18 -11.19 -1.11 -3.68
CA TYR A 18 -10.42 -2.33 -3.74
C TYR A 18 -9.73 -2.56 -2.40
N HIS A 19 -9.55 -3.84 -2.06
CA HIS A 19 -8.85 -4.26 -0.86
C HIS A 19 -7.80 -5.30 -1.21
N PHE A 20 -6.58 -5.08 -0.75
CA PHE A 20 -5.43 -5.96 -0.95
C PHE A 20 -4.80 -6.28 0.39
N THR A 21 -4.23 -7.48 0.49
CA THR A 21 -3.49 -7.92 1.67
C THR A 21 -2.11 -8.36 1.21
N TYR A 22 -1.07 -7.76 1.79
CA TYR A 22 0.32 -8.06 1.48
C TYR A 22 1.03 -8.58 2.72
N SER A 23 1.51 -9.82 2.67
CA SER A 23 2.43 -10.33 3.67
C SER A 23 3.82 -9.75 3.45
N PHE A 24 4.48 -9.36 4.54
CA PHE A 24 5.86 -8.88 4.58
C PHE A 24 6.60 -9.52 5.77
N GLU A 25 7.92 -9.59 5.66
CA GLU A 25 8.80 -10.13 6.70
C GLU A 25 9.25 -9.04 7.68
N TYR A 26 9.38 -9.40 8.96
CA TYR A 26 9.97 -8.55 9.97
C TYR A 26 10.88 -9.36 10.91
N ILE A 27 11.82 -8.67 11.55
CA ILE A 27 12.72 -9.26 12.53
C ILE A 27 11.95 -9.46 13.84
N ALA A 28 11.53 -10.69 14.12
CA ALA A 28 10.90 -11.03 15.39
C ALA A 28 11.89 -10.92 16.56
N LYS A 29 13.16 -11.28 16.30
CA LYS A 29 14.24 -11.16 17.29
C LYS A 29 15.61 -11.03 16.64
N ASN A 30 16.41 -10.11 17.16
CA ASN A 30 17.77 -9.85 16.74
C ASN A 30 18.76 -10.36 17.79
N TYR A 31 19.62 -11.30 17.40
CA TYR A 31 20.66 -11.88 18.27
C TYR A 31 22.04 -11.20 18.08
N GLY A 32 22.14 -10.23 17.17
CA GLY A 32 23.40 -9.62 16.73
C GLY A 32 24.17 -10.49 15.74
N ASN A 33 25.21 -9.91 15.12
CA ASN A 33 26.08 -10.57 14.13
C ASN A 33 25.31 -11.26 12.99
N ASP A 34 24.37 -10.54 12.37
CA ASP A 34 23.52 -11.01 11.27
C ASP A 34 22.67 -12.25 11.58
N ASN A 35 22.43 -12.55 12.86
CA ASN A 35 21.58 -13.65 13.30
C ASN A 35 20.22 -13.14 13.79
N TYR A 36 19.14 -13.58 13.13
CA TYR A 36 17.78 -13.10 13.35
C TYR A 36 16.77 -14.24 13.31
N ASP A 37 15.72 -14.12 14.13
CA ASP A 37 14.45 -14.80 13.87
C ASP A 37 13.59 -13.86 13.01
N ILE A 38 13.08 -14.40 11.90
CA ILE A 38 12.15 -13.70 11.00
C ILE A 38 10.76 -14.27 11.18
N ASP A 39 9.76 -13.40 11.21
CA ASP A 39 8.34 -13.77 11.16
C ASP A 39 7.63 -12.89 10.12
N THR A 40 6.35 -13.16 9.88
CA THR A 40 5.54 -12.47 8.87
C THR A 40 4.35 -11.77 9.50
N ALA A 41 4.02 -10.60 8.96
CA ALA A 41 2.79 -9.87 9.27
C ALA A 41 2.10 -9.49 7.96
N ASN A 42 0.84 -9.06 8.06
CA ASN A 42 0.06 -8.59 6.92
C ASN A 42 -0.17 -7.08 6.98
N MET A 43 -0.01 -6.42 5.84
CA MET A 43 -0.50 -5.07 5.59
C MET A 43 -1.80 -5.15 4.79
N GLU A 44 -2.84 -4.53 5.34
CA GLU A 44 -4.12 -4.34 4.68
C GLU A 44 -4.10 -2.99 3.95
N VAL A 45 -4.36 -2.99 2.64
CA VAL A 45 -4.33 -1.81 1.79
C VAL A 45 -5.69 -1.61 1.14
N LYS A 46 -6.30 -0.43 1.36
CA LYS A 46 -7.56 -0.01 0.76
C LYS A 46 -7.30 1.08 -0.26
N VAL A 47 -7.85 0.88 -1.46
CA VAL A 47 -7.78 1.83 -2.56
C VAL A 47 -9.20 2.27 -2.88
N ASN A 48 -9.56 3.52 -2.57
CA ASN A 48 -10.93 4.03 -2.70
C ASN A 48 -10.97 5.21 -3.64
N TRP A 49 -11.94 5.23 -4.55
CA TRP A 49 -12.19 6.40 -5.39
C TRP A 49 -12.74 7.54 -4.54
N ASP A 50 -12.10 8.70 -4.61
CA ASP A 50 -12.54 9.95 -4.00
C ASP A 50 -13.05 10.89 -5.09
N GLU A 51 -14.38 11.11 -5.10
CA GLU A 51 -15.04 12.00 -6.06
C GLU A 51 -14.58 13.46 -5.94
N SER A 52 -14.08 13.89 -4.78
CA SER A 52 -13.59 15.26 -4.59
C SER A 52 -12.22 15.49 -5.20
N GLN A 53 -11.42 14.43 -5.31
CA GLN A 53 -10.07 14.44 -5.88
C GLN A 53 -10.02 13.84 -7.28
N MET A 54 -11.12 13.21 -7.72
CA MET A 54 -11.25 12.58 -9.03
C MET A 54 -10.17 11.51 -9.26
N GLY A 55 -9.91 10.70 -8.23
CA GLY A 55 -8.87 9.68 -8.24
C GLY A 55 -8.97 8.70 -7.06
N TYR A 56 -8.14 7.68 -7.08
CA TYR A 56 -8.03 6.68 -6.02
C TYR A 56 -7.08 7.15 -4.92
N VAL A 57 -7.59 7.18 -3.69
CA VAL A 57 -6.83 7.40 -2.46
C VAL A 57 -6.41 6.05 -1.88
N ILE A 58 -5.14 5.91 -1.55
CA ILE A 58 -4.59 4.73 -0.90
C ILE A 58 -4.52 4.98 0.60
N SER A 59 -5.01 4.01 1.37
CA SER A 59 -4.82 3.94 2.83
C SER A 59 -4.38 2.54 3.19
N TYR A 60 -3.54 2.42 4.22
CA TYR A 60 -3.00 1.14 4.64
C TYR A 60 -2.93 1.05 6.15
N SER A 61 -2.88 -0.19 6.64
CA SER A 61 -2.63 -0.48 8.05
C SER A 61 -1.98 -1.85 8.23
N VAL A 62 -1.17 -2.02 9.26
CA VAL A 62 -0.63 -3.30 9.73
C VAL A 62 -1.31 -3.63 11.07
N PRO A 63 -2.36 -4.47 11.10
CA PRO A 63 -3.09 -4.80 12.33
C PRO A 63 -2.19 -5.38 13.43
N GLU A 64 -1.08 -6.01 13.02
CA GLU A 64 -0.13 -6.69 13.89
C GLU A 64 1.10 -5.85 14.24
N MET A 65 1.06 -4.53 13.99
CA MET A 65 2.20 -3.64 14.26
C MET A 65 2.66 -3.70 15.73
N TYR A 66 1.76 -4.06 16.66
CA TYR A 66 2.10 -4.26 18.08
C TYR A 66 3.08 -5.41 18.34
N LYS A 67 3.27 -6.34 17.39
CA LYS A 67 4.26 -7.43 17.47
C LYS A 67 5.64 -7.00 16.97
N ILE A 68 5.70 -5.93 16.19
CA ILE A 68 6.91 -5.49 15.50
C ILE A 68 7.64 -4.51 16.40
N ASP A 69 8.72 -4.98 17.02
CA ASP A 69 9.54 -4.16 17.91
C ASP A 69 10.61 -3.41 17.09
N PRO A 70 10.59 -2.06 17.05
CA PRO A 70 11.59 -1.26 16.35
C PRO A 70 13.02 -1.49 16.88
N SER A 71 13.18 -1.86 18.15
CA SER A 71 14.50 -2.11 18.75
C SER A 71 15.19 -3.35 18.18
N GLN A 72 14.46 -4.23 17.50
CA GLN A 72 15.03 -5.36 16.77
C GLN A 72 15.64 -4.98 15.42
N GLY A 73 15.49 -3.72 14.98
CA GLY A 73 15.94 -3.24 13.67
C GLY A 73 14.84 -3.18 12.62
N ASN A 74 13.57 -3.18 13.03
CA ASN A 74 12.43 -3.04 12.15
C ASN A 74 12.08 -1.58 11.89
N GLY A 75 11.47 -1.34 10.72
CA GLY A 75 10.92 -0.04 10.36
C GLY A 75 9.50 0.20 10.90
N SER A 76 8.98 1.37 10.56
CA SER A 76 7.59 1.77 10.77
C SER A 76 6.65 1.17 9.72
N GLU A 77 5.34 1.27 9.98
CA GLU A 77 4.29 0.90 9.02
C GLU A 77 4.50 1.57 7.65
N THR A 78 4.85 2.85 7.62
CA THR A 78 5.14 3.59 6.38
C THR A 78 6.39 3.05 5.68
N GLU A 79 7.45 2.71 6.41
CA GLU A 79 8.67 2.15 5.80
C GLU A 79 8.43 0.78 5.18
N PHE A 80 7.60 -0.08 5.80
CA PHE A 80 7.18 -1.35 5.17
C PHE A 80 6.33 -1.11 3.92
N TYR A 81 5.47 -0.09 3.95
CA TYR A 81 4.67 0.26 2.79
C TYR A 81 5.55 0.70 1.61
N GLU A 82 6.48 1.63 1.85
CA GLU A 82 7.34 2.19 0.81
C GLU A 82 8.35 1.19 0.25
N SER A 83 8.92 0.32 1.10
CA SER A 83 10.00 -0.58 0.72
C SER A 83 9.54 -1.90 0.07
N ASP A 84 8.36 -2.42 0.43
CA ASP A 84 7.86 -3.71 -0.08
C ASP A 84 6.46 -3.61 -0.70
N VAL A 85 5.50 -2.97 -0.03
CA VAL A 85 4.10 -3.08 -0.44
C VAL A 85 3.77 -2.21 -1.66
N TYR A 86 4.34 -1.00 -1.76
CA TYR A 86 3.98 -0.01 -2.77
C TYR A 86 4.14 -0.54 -4.20
N TRP A 87 5.29 -1.11 -4.55
CA TRP A 87 5.55 -1.57 -5.92
C TRP A 87 4.67 -2.77 -6.29
N ARG A 88 4.35 -3.65 -5.32
CA ARG A 88 3.43 -4.78 -5.50
C ARG A 88 2.01 -4.29 -5.75
N LEU A 89 1.55 -3.33 -4.96
CA LEU A 89 0.26 -2.67 -5.15
C LEU A 89 0.16 -2.03 -6.53
N MET A 90 1.16 -1.27 -6.97
CA MET A 90 1.15 -0.65 -8.29
C MET A 90 1.09 -1.69 -9.43
N SER A 91 1.78 -2.82 -9.26
CA SER A 91 1.71 -3.94 -10.21
C SER A 91 0.30 -4.56 -10.25
N ASP A 92 -0.31 -4.82 -9.09
CA ASP A 92 -1.64 -5.42 -8.99
C ASP A 92 -2.72 -4.48 -9.55
N LEU A 93 -2.65 -3.18 -9.24
CA LEU A 93 -3.53 -2.16 -9.82
C LEU A 93 -3.39 -2.09 -11.34
N GLY A 94 -2.16 -2.11 -11.86
CA GLY A 94 -1.90 -2.16 -13.30
C GLY A 94 -2.52 -3.40 -13.97
N SER A 95 -2.49 -4.55 -13.29
CA SER A 95 -3.07 -5.81 -13.80
C SER A 95 -4.60 -5.76 -13.96
N ILE A 96 -5.28 -4.91 -13.19
CA ILE A 96 -6.73 -4.68 -13.29
C ILE A 96 -7.07 -3.42 -14.09
N GLY A 97 -6.08 -2.81 -14.74
CA GLY A 97 -6.25 -1.66 -15.62
C GLY A 97 -6.42 -0.32 -14.89
N ILE A 98 -5.91 -0.22 -13.65
CA ILE A 98 -5.80 1.05 -12.92
C ILE A 98 -4.34 1.52 -13.02
N GLY A 99 -4.13 2.57 -13.80
CA GLY A 99 -2.83 3.19 -13.96
C GLY A 99 -2.49 4.15 -12.81
N ALA A 100 -1.21 4.52 -12.71
CA ALA A 100 -0.71 5.45 -11.70
C ALA A 100 -1.33 6.85 -11.83
N GLU A 101 -1.75 7.24 -13.02
CA GLU A 101 -2.45 8.48 -13.31
C GLU A 101 -3.81 8.59 -12.61
N ALA A 102 -4.38 7.47 -12.19
CA ALA A 102 -5.64 7.42 -11.46
C ALA A 102 -5.44 7.52 -9.93
N ILE A 103 -4.19 7.58 -9.44
CA ILE A 103 -3.88 7.64 -8.01
C ILE A 103 -3.64 9.09 -7.57
N VAL A 104 -4.19 9.47 -6.42
CA VAL A 104 -3.99 10.79 -5.79
C VAL A 104 -3.20 10.64 -4.48
N ILE A 105 -2.33 11.61 -4.21
CA ILE A 105 -1.38 11.64 -3.07
C ILE A 105 -1.76 12.75 -2.12
#